data_AF-A0A2N3FN18-F1
#
_entry.id   AF-A0A2N3FN18-F1
#
_cell.length_a   1.000
_cell.length_b   1.000
_cell.length_c   1.000
_cell.angle_alpha   90.00
_cell.angle_beta   90.00
_cell.angle_gamma   90.00
#
_symmetry.space_group_name_H-M   'P 1'
#
loop_
_entity.id
_entity.type
_entity.pdbx_description
1 polymer ?
#
loop_
_entity_poly.entity_id
_entity_poly.type
_entity_poly.pdbx_seq_one_letter_code
_entity_poly.pdbx_strand_id
1 'polypeptide(L)'
;MPADMPWSMLPLSQYYPDVVIGLLVSGGLAAGLLVRWRPGPGIRRGAGFGLLLTQSVAACQAFSVLVPGQRPGLLAAAYVAGLVATCLLGIALAQLVLRWTADGPAWLAAMGVSLAAAPVATWLGTWLQLTFGEVSVPAPLWTVLAWVPALLTGVALAWCGWGGRGRSAAWGIGLLLLWLQPALLTGVRMAVARNTVSQGAASMVETFLRATATELATPWPAAAHVALAAGIGLVGGLTVRILGRRGSRAAQPVELR
;
A
#
# COMPACT_ATOMS: atom_id res chain seq x y z
N MET A 1 32.31 1.12 -14.37
CA MET A 1 32.15 1.92 -13.14
C MET A 1 30.67 2.05 -12.80
N PRO A 2 30.24 2.56 -11.61
CA PRO A 2 28.82 2.78 -11.31
C PRO A 2 28.08 3.62 -12.36
N ALA A 3 28.80 4.50 -13.07
CA ALA A 3 28.28 5.28 -14.20
C ALA A 3 27.87 4.45 -15.43
N ASP A 4 28.35 3.20 -15.55
CA ASP A 4 28.03 2.29 -16.64
C ASP A 4 26.92 1.29 -16.26
N MET A 5 26.37 1.38 -15.04
CA MET A 5 25.27 0.49 -14.64
C MET A 5 24.01 0.87 -15.42
N PRO A 6 23.40 -0.09 -16.14
CA PRO A 6 22.15 0.17 -16.84
C PRO A 6 21.08 0.60 -15.85
N TRP A 7 20.42 1.71 -16.18
CA TRP A 7 19.35 2.25 -15.35
C TRP A 7 18.13 1.33 -15.33
N SER A 8 17.53 1.12 -14.17
CA SER A 8 16.33 0.30 -13.98
C SER A 8 15.22 1.11 -13.32
N MET A 9 14.02 1.08 -13.90
CA MET A 9 12.83 1.79 -13.41
C MET A 9 12.31 1.22 -12.08
N LEU A 10 12.47 -0.08 -11.86
CA LEU A 10 12.10 -0.74 -10.61
C LEU A 10 13.35 -1.28 -9.91
N PRO A 11 13.44 -1.16 -8.57
CA PRO A 11 14.55 -1.69 -7.79
C PRO A 11 14.40 -3.22 -7.62
N LEU A 12 14.46 -3.97 -8.73
CA LEU A 12 14.31 -5.42 -8.71
C LEU A 12 15.51 -6.06 -8.03
N SER A 13 15.30 -6.53 -6.80
CA SER A 13 16.28 -7.30 -6.04
C SER A 13 15.55 -8.19 -5.03
N GLN A 14 16.24 -9.19 -4.48
CA GLN A 14 15.68 -10.05 -3.43
C GLN A 14 15.39 -9.29 -2.11
N TYR A 15 15.97 -8.10 -1.94
CA TYR A 15 15.87 -7.30 -0.72
C TYR A 15 14.71 -6.28 -0.75
N TYR A 16 14.20 -5.98 -1.94
CA TYR A 16 13.19 -4.95 -2.18
C TYR A 16 11.81 -5.42 -2.72
N PRO A 17 11.34 -6.69 -2.59
CA PRO A 17 9.99 -7.06 -3.02
C PRO A 17 8.86 -6.21 -2.41
N ASP A 18 8.96 -5.92 -1.11
CA ASP A 18 8.04 -5.07 -0.36
C ASP A 18 8.08 -3.62 -0.85
N VAL A 19 9.27 -3.10 -1.18
CA VAL A 19 9.45 -1.77 -1.79
C VAL A 19 8.83 -1.69 -3.18
N VAL A 20 8.99 -2.71 -4.02
CA VAL A 20 8.36 -2.78 -5.34
C VAL A 20 6.84 -2.74 -5.21
N ILE A 21 6.27 -3.53 -4.28
CA ILE A 21 4.82 -3.47 -3.97
C ILE A 21 4.45 -2.07 -3.46
N GLY A 22 5.26 -1.51 -2.54
CA GLY A 22 5.12 -0.17 -2.00
C GLY A 22 4.96 0.90 -3.07
N LEU A 23 5.91 0.95 -4.01
CA LEU A 23 5.94 1.89 -5.11
C LEU A 23 4.72 1.74 -6.04
N LEU A 24 4.41 0.51 -6.45
CA LEU A 24 3.31 0.24 -7.38
C LEU A 24 1.95 0.60 -6.75
N VAL A 25 1.71 0.16 -5.51
CA VAL A 25 0.46 0.44 -4.77
C VAL A 25 0.31 1.93 -4.47
N SER A 26 1.40 2.62 -4.14
CA SER A 26 1.40 4.08 -3.95
C SER A 26 0.94 4.82 -5.21
N GLY A 27 1.41 4.40 -6.38
CA GLY A 27 0.94 4.94 -7.66
C GLY A 27 -0.56 4.71 -7.89
N GLY A 28 -1.06 3.52 -7.51
CA GLY A 28 -2.49 3.20 -7.55
C GLY A 28 -3.34 4.08 -6.63
N LEU A 29 -2.87 4.33 -5.40
CA LEU A 29 -3.54 5.23 -4.46
C LEU A 29 -3.58 6.67 -4.99
N ALA A 30 -2.44 7.19 -5.45
CA ALA A 30 -2.35 8.54 -5.98
C ALA A 30 -3.29 8.73 -7.18
N ALA A 31 -3.27 7.81 -8.14
CA ALA A 31 -4.17 7.82 -9.28
C ALA A 31 -5.65 7.74 -8.84
N GLY A 32 -5.99 6.86 -7.88
CA GLY A 32 -7.34 6.74 -7.35
C GLY A 32 -7.86 8.02 -6.70
N LEU A 33 -7.04 8.68 -5.88
CA LEU A 33 -7.41 9.97 -5.25
C LEU A 33 -7.58 11.09 -6.28
N LEU A 34 -6.69 11.17 -7.27
CA LEU A 34 -6.79 12.16 -8.35
C LEU A 34 -8.07 11.99 -9.17
N VAL A 35 -8.44 10.76 -9.52
CA VAL A 35 -9.70 10.47 -10.23
C VAL A 35 -10.90 10.87 -9.38
N ARG A 36 -10.88 10.57 -8.07
CA ARG A 36 -11.99 10.90 -7.16
C ARG A 36 -12.22 12.41 -7.05
N TRP A 37 -11.15 13.20 -7.04
CA TRP A 37 -11.23 14.66 -6.96
C TRP A 37 -11.53 15.33 -8.31
N ARG A 38 -11.28 14.64 -9.43
CA ARG A 38 -11.57 15.12 -10.78
C ARG A 38 -12.50 14.13 -11.51
N PRO A 39 -13.78 14.07 -11.13
CA PRO A 39 -14.73 13.18 -11.77
C PRO A 39 -14.96 13.62 -13.21
N GLY A 40 -15.04 12.66 -14.12
CA GLY A 40 -15.35 12.90 -15.52
C GLY A 40 -15.55 11.60 -16.30
N PRO A 41 -16.32 11.62 -17.39
CA PRO A 41 -16.56 10.44 -18.20
C PRO A 41 -15.24 9.89 -18.74
N GLY A 42 -15.01 8.59 -18.58
CA GLY A 42 -13.81 7.90 -19.09
C GLY A 42 -12.53 8.10 -18.28
N ILE A 43 -12.44 9.08 -17.38
CA ILE A 43 -11.23 9.39 -16.59
C ILE A 43 -10.76 8.16 -15.80
N ARG A 44 -11.68 7.44 -15.13
CA ARG A 44 -11.31 6.21 -14.40
C ARG A 44 -10.69 5.15 -15.30
N ARG A 45 -11.27 4.91 -16.49
CA ARG A 45 -10.77 3.89 -17.43
C ARG A 45 -9.41 4.31 -17.98
N GLY A 46 -9.26 5.59 -18.34
CA GLY A 46 -8.00 6.17 -18.78
C GLY A 46 -6.91 6.06 -17.71
N ALA A 47 -7.22 6.41 -16.45
CA ALA A 47 -6.29 6.29 -15.33
C ALA A 47 -5.91 4.83 -15.05
N GLY A 48 -6.87 3.90 -15.06
CA GLY A 48 -6.61 2.48 -14.88
C GLY A 48 -5.70 1.90 -15.98
N PHE A 49 -6.01 2.19 -17.24
CA PHE A 49 -5.21 1.77 -18.39
C PHE A 49 -3.82 2.41 -18.39
N GLY A 50 -3.74 3.72 -18.17
CA GLY A 50 -2.48 4.45 -18.11
C GLY A 50 -1.57 3.95 -16.99
N LEU A 51 -2.12 3.68 -15.80
CA LEU A 51 -1.38 3.09 -14.68
C LEU A 51 -0.89 1.69 -15.03
N LEU A 52 -1.76 0.83 -15.58
CA LEU A 52 -1.42 -0.54 -15.96
C LEU A 52 -0.28 -0.54 -16.99
N LEU A 53 -0.40 0.28 -18.03
CA LEU A 53 0.61 0.42 -19.08
C LEU A 53 1.94 0.90 -18.49
N THR A 54 1.92 1.97 -17.69
CA THR A 54 3.11 2.55 -17.07
C THR A 54 3.85 1.53 -16.21
N GLN A 55 3.12 0.82 -15.33
CA GLN A 55 3.71 -0.18 -14.45
C GLN A 55 4.22 -1.41 -15.22
N SER A 56 3.52 -1.81 -16.28
CA SER A 56 3.95 -2.92 -17.13
C SER A 56 5.22 -2.58 -17.90
N VAL A 57 5.31 -1.38 -18.46
CA VAL A 57 6.51 -0.88 -19.14
C VAL A 57 7.69 -0.79 -18.16
N ALA A 58 7.47 -0.24 -16.97
CA ALA A 58 8.49 -0.17 -15.93
C ALA A 58 8.99 -1.56 -15.50
N ALA A 59 8.08 -2.52 -15.35
CA ALA A 59 8.45 -3.91 -15.05
C ALA A 59 9.25 -4.54 -16.19
N CYS A 60 8.76 -4.45 -17.44
CA CYS A 60 9.47 -5.00 -18.61
C CYS A 60 10.87 -4.40 -18.77
N GLN A 61 11.01 -3.08 -18.57
CA GLN A 61 12.29 -2.39 -18.63
C GLN A 61 13.23 -2.86 -17.52
N ALA A 62 12.74 -2.99 -16.29
CA ALA A 62 13.56 -3.47 -15.18
C ALA A 62 14.01 -4.94 -15.39
N PHE A 63 13.15 -5.79 -15.95
CA PHE A 63 13.52 -7.17 -16.28
C PHE A 63 14.50 -7.27 -17.45
N SER A 64 14.43 -6.39 -18.45
CA SER A 64 15.40 -6.37 -19.55
C SER A 64 16.81 -6.01 -19.07
N VAL A 65 16.91 -5.29 -17.96
CA VAL A 65 18.18 -5.01 -17.27
C VAL A 65 18.62 -6.16 -16.37
N LEU A 66 17.69 -6.74 -15.60
CA LEU A 66 17.99 -7.79 -14.62
C LEU A 66 18.43 -9.12 -15.25
N VAL A 67 17.69 -9.59 -16.27
CA VAL A 67 17.84 -10.95 -16.82
C VAL A 67 19.21 -11.19 -17.45
N PRO A 68 19.77 -10.29 -18.29
CA PRO A 68 21.11 -10.47 -18.85
C PRO A 68 22.22 -10.50 -17.78
N GLY A 69 21.99 -9.88 -16.62
CA GLY A 69 22.93 -9.90 -15.49
C GLY A 69 22.94 -11.20 -14.70
N GLN A 70 22.03 -12.14 -14.98
CA GLN A 70 21.96 -13.42 -14.29
C GLN A 70 22.80 -14.49 -14.99
N ARG A 71 23.40 -15.39 -14.20
CA ARG A 71 23.99 -16.61 -14.74
C ARG A 71 22.88 -17.53 -15.25
N PRO A 72 22.98 -18.09 -16.47
CA PRO A 72 21.96 -18.99 -16.99
C PRO A 72 21.83 -20.23 -16.09
N GLY A 73 20.58 -20.65 -15.84
CA GLY A 73 20.29 -21.84 -15.02
C GLY A 73 18.91 -21.78 -14.36
N LEU A 74 18.45 -22.93 -13.87
CA LEU A 74 17.13 -23.08 -13.23
C LEU A 74 16.94 -22.14 -12.03
N LEU A 75 17.99 -21.95 -11.24
CA LEU A 75 17.95 -21.07 -10.06
C LEU A 75 17.74 -19.60 -10.44
N ALA A 76 18.35 -19.13 -11.54
CA ALA A 76 18.11 -17.79 -12.05
C ALA A 76 16.68 -17.63 -12.59
N ALA A 77 16.18 -18.63 -13.31
CA ALA A 77 14.79 -18.64 -13.81
C ALA A 77 13.77 -18.59 -12.66
N ALA A 78 13.97 -19.40 -11.63
CA ALA A 78 13.10 -19.43 -10.45
C ALA A 78 13.13 -18.07 -9.71
N TYR A 79 14.32 -17.48 -9.52
CA TYR A 79 14.47 -16.16 -8.90
C TYR A 79 13.73 -15.07 -9.68
N VAL A 80 13.91 -15.02 -11.01
CA VAL A 80 13.21 -14.09 -11.89
C VAL A 80 11.70 -14.32 -11.82
N ALA A 81 11.23 -15.56 -11.81
CA ALA A 81 9.81 -15.89 -11.67
C ALA A 81 9.20 -15.36 -10.35
N GLY A 82 9.94 -15.46 -9.24
CA GLY A 82 9.55 -14.88 -7.95
C GLY A 82 9.35 -13.36 -8.04
N LEU A 83 10.30 -12.64 -8.65
CA LEU A 83 10.19 -11.20 -8.86
C LEU A 83 9.06 -10.80 -9.81
N VAL A 84 8.83 -11.60 -10.87
CA VAL A 84 7.69 -11.39 -11.78
C VAL A 84 6.38 -11.50 -11.01
N ALA A 85 6.23 -12.54 -10.17
CA ALA A 85 5.05 -12.71 -9.32
C ALA A 85 4.86 -11.51 -8.38
N THR A 86 5.94 -10.98 -7.77
CA THR A 86 5.89 -9.75 -6.95
C THR A 86 5.38 -8.55 -7.75
N CYS A 87 5.89 -8.33 -8.97
CA CYS A 87 5.45 -7.23 -9.82
C CYS A 87 3.97 -7.37 -10.20
N LEU A 88 3.55 -8.57 -10.60
CA LEU A 88 2.15 -8.85 -10.95
C LEU A 88 1.21 -8.62 -9.76
N LEU A 89 1.61 -9.09 -8.56
CA LEU A 89 0.87 -8.83 -7.33
C LEU A 89 0.76 -7.33 -7.03
N GLY A 90 1.88 -6.60 -7.11
CA GLY A 90 1.90 -5.14 -6.89
C GLY A 90 1.02 -4.38 -7.89
N ILE A 91 1.07 -4.73 -9.18
CA ILE A 91 0.22 -4.14 -10.23
C ILE A 91 -1.26 -4.44 -9.95
N ALA A 92 -1.60 -5.70 -9.62
CA ALA A 92 -2.97 -6.09 -9.32
C ALA A 92 -3.53 -5.33 -8.10
N LEU A 93 -2.73 -5.20 -7.04
CA LEU A 93 -3.09 -4.41 -5.85
C LEU A 93 -3.23 -2.93 -6.19
N ALA A 94 -2.34 -2.36 -6.99
CA ALA A 94 -2.42 -0.96 -7.43
C ALA A 94 -3.72 -0.69 -8.20
N GLN A 95 -4.11 -1.59 -9.11
CA GLN A 95 -5.38 -1.51 -9.84
C GLN A 95 -6.59 -1.64 -8.92
N LEU A 96 -6.53 -2.54 -7.94
CA LEU A 96 -7.58 -2.71 -6.93
C LEU A 96 -7.77 -1.43 -6.10
N VAL A 97 -6.66 -0.89 -5.58
CA VAL A 97 -6.63 0.36 -4.79
C VAL A 97 -7.17 1.53 -5.61
N LEU A 98 -6.73 1.69 -6.86
CA LEU A 98 -7.27 2.73 -7.75
C LEU A 98 -8.78 2.59 -7.88
N ARG A 99 -9.27 1.39 -8.20
CA ARG A 99 -10.70 1.13 -8.44
C ARG A 99 -11.56 1.38 -7.20
N TRP A 100 -11.09 0.97 -6.02
CA TRP A 100 -11.82 1.17 -4.76
C TRP A 100 -11.82 2.64 -4.33
N THR A 101 -10.74 3.36 -4.58
CA THR A 101 -10.57 4.77 -4.19
C THR A 101 -11.27 5.75 -5.14
N ALA A 102 -11.23 5.51 -6.45
CA ALA A 102 -11.66 6.44 -7.48
C ALA A 102 -13.15 6.83 -7.38
N ASP A 103 -14.07 5.88 -7.59
CA ASP A 103 -15.50 6.20 -7.76
C ASP A 103 -16.40 5.47 -6.76
N GLY A 104 -15.81 4.73 -5.81
CA GLY A 104 -16.57 3.96 -4.84
C GLY A 104 -17.26 4.83 -3.77
N PRO A 105 -18.34 4.33 -3.13
CA PRO A 105 -18.85 4.89 -1.89
C PRO A 105 -17.71 5.06 -0.87
N ALA A 106 -17.86 6.01 0.06
CA ALA A 106 -16.78 6.40 0.99
C ALA A 106 -16.14 5.21 1.75
N TRP A 107 -16.91 4.16 2.03
CA TRP A 107 -16.40 2.95 2.68
C TRP A 107 -15.43 2.14 1.79
N LEU A 108 -15.69 2.04 0.48
CA LEU A 108 -14.75 1.39 -0.45
C LEU A 108 -13.46 2.20 -0.59
N ALA A 109 -13.58 3.52 -0.63
CA ALA A 109 -12.40 4.39 -0.69
C ALA A 109 -11.54 4.25 0.58
N ALA A 110 -12.17 4.16 1.75
CA ALA A 110 -11.45 3.94 2.99
C ALA A 110 -10.74 2.58 3.01
N MET A 111 -11.36 1.53 2.47
CA MET A 111 -10.70 0.23 2.29
C MET A 111 -9.50 0.32 1.33
N GLY A 112 -9.63 1.04 0.21
CA GLY A 112 -8.55 1.27 -0.74
C GLY A 112 -7.36 2.01 -0.11
N VAL A 113 -7.62 3.08 0.64
CA VAL A 113 -6.58 3.83 1.37
C VAL A 113 -5.93 2.97 2.44
N SER A 114 -6.70 2.20 3.21
CA SER A 114 -6.17 1.30 4.25
C SER A 114 -5.30 0.20 3.63
N LEU A 115 -5.71 -0.38 2.50
CA LEU A 115 -4.92 -1.37 1.75
C LEU A 115 -3.61 -0.79 1.20
N ALA A 116 -3.54 0.52 0.96
CA ALA A 116 -2.32 1.18 0.52
C ALA A 116 -1.44 1.69 1.67
N ALA A 117 -1.96 1.73 2.90
CA ALA A 117 -1.33 2.45 4.01
C ALA A 117 0.08 1.95 4.35
N ALA A 118 0.26 0.64 4.56
CA ALA A 118 1.58 0.05 4.80
C ALA A 118 2.51 0.12 3.56
N PRO A 119 2.08 -0.26 2.34
CA PRO A 119 2.87 -0.07 1.12
C PRO A 119 3.39 1.36 0.91
N VAL A 120 2.55 2.37 1.19
CA VAL A 120 2.94 3.79 1.10
C VAL A 120 4.01 4.13 2.12
N ALA A 121 3.90 3.66 3.37
CA ALA A 121 4.93 3.88 4.38
C ALA A 121 6.27 3.20 4.00
N THR A 122 6.24 1.99 3.46
CA THR A 122 7.43 1.30 2.95
C THR A 122 8.12 2.09 1.84
N TRP A 123 7.36 2.59 0.87
CA TRP A 123 7.89 3.42 -0.21
C TRP A 123 8.50 4.73 0.32
N LEU A 124 7.79 5.43 1.20
CA LEU A 124 8.27 6.67 1.82
C LEU A 124 9.57 6.44 2.61
N GLY A 125 9.68 5.32 3.34
CA GLY A 125 10.91 4.95 4.04
C GLY A 125 12.08 4.73 3.10
N THR A 126 11.82 4.09 1.95
CA THR A 126 12.84 3.92 0.90
C THR A 126 13.29 5.27 0.35
N TRP A 127 12.36 6.18 0.09
CA TRP A 127 12.69 7.52 -0.37
C TRP A 127 13.55 8.30 0.64
N LEU A 128 13.28 8.16 1.94
CA LEU A 128 14.13 8.74 2.99
C LEU A 128 15.54 8.15 2.96
N GLN A 129 15.67 6.82 2.83
CA GLN A 129 16.98 6.16 2.74
C GLN A 129 17.76 6.61 1.49
N LEU A 130 17.10 6.79 0.35
CA LEU A 130 17.72 7.30 -0.87
C LEU A 130 18.17 8.76 -0.74
N THR A 131 17.47 9.55 0.09
CA THR A 131 17.75 10.98 0.26
C THR A 131 18.87 11.23 1.26
N PHE A 132 18.86 10.53 2.39
CA PHE A 132 19.81 10.76 3.50
C PHE A 132 20.96 9.75 3.53
N GLY A 133 20.82 8.59 2.86
CA GLY A 133 21.69 7.43 3.01
C GLY A 133 21.11 6.43 4.03
N GLU A 134 21.31 5.13 3.80
CA GLU A 134 20.65 4.04 4.56
C GLU A 134 20.84 4.13 6.08
N VAL A 135 22.03 4.52 6.54
CA VAL A 135 22.41 4.63 7.96
C VAL A 135 22.30 6.04 8.52
N SER A 136 21.92 7.02 7.71
CA SER A 136 21.98 8.44 8.05
C SER A 136 20.60 9.11 8.15
N VAL A 137 19.52 8.34 8.00
CA VAL A 137 18.15 8.85 8.21
C VAL A 137 17.97 9.25 9.69
N PRO A 138 17.62 10.51 9.99
CA PRO A 138 17.38 10.96 11.36
C PRO A 138 16.32 10.14 12.09
N ALA A 139 16.60 9.73 13.34
CA ALA A 139 15.70 8.91 14.15
C ALA A 139 14.26 9.46 14.28
N PRO A 140 14.02 10.79 14.43
CA PRO A 140 12.66 11.31 14.48
C PRO A 140 11.84 11.04 13.22
N LEU A 141 12.47 10.99 12.03
CA LEU A 141 11.77 10.69 10.79
C LEU A 141 11.31 9.24 10.75
N TRP A 142 12.11 8.30 11.27
CA TRP A 142 11.68 6.91 11.43
C TRP A 142 10.51 6.78 12.39
N THR A 143 10.52 7.53 13.49
CA THR A 143 9.39 7.56 14.43
C THR A 143 8.12 8.04 13.74
N VAL A 144 8.17 9.14 12.97
CA VAL A 144 7.01 9.65 12.25
C VAL A 144 6.53 8.66 11.19
N LEU A 145 7.46 8.09 10.41
CA LEU A 145 7.16 7.14 9.34
C LEU A 145 6.46 5.88 9.87
N ALA A 146 6.87 5.38 11.04
CA ALA A 146 6.25 4.22 11.66
C ALA A 146 4.74 4.43 11.83
N TRP A 147 4.29 5.65 12.17
CA TRP A 147 2.87 5.93 12.38
C TRP A 147 2.08 6.19 11.09
N VAL A 148 2.73 6.36 9.93
CA VAL A 148 2.06 6.69 8.66
C VAL A 148 0.93 5.71 8.30
N PRO A 149 1.08 4.38 8.41
CA PRO A 149 0.00 3.45 8.11
C PRO A 149 -1.25 3.69 8.97
N ALA A 150 -1.04 3.96 10.27
CA ALA A 150 -2.13 4.23 11.21
C ALA A 150 -2.79 5.58 10.93
N LEU A 151 -2.01 6.61 10.59
CA LEU A 151 -2.51 7.93 10.21
C LEU A 151 -3.38 7.86 8.94
N LEU A 152 -2.89 7.21 7.88
CA LEU A 152 -3.62 7.06 6.62
C LEU A 152 -4.93 6.29 6.82
N THR A 153 -4.86 5.17 7.52
CA THR A 153 -6.05 4.35 7.83
C THR A 153 -7.04 5.12 8.71
N GLY A 154 -6.57 5.79 9.77
CA GLY A 154 -7.43 6.56 10.66
C GLY A 154 -8.13 7.72 9.97
N VAL A 155 -7.42 8.49 9.13
CA VAL A 155 -8.01 9.57 8.33
C VAL A 155 -9.04 9.00 7.33
N ALA A 156 -8.73 7.88 6.70
CA ALA A 156 -9.65 7.20 5.80
C ALA A 156 -10.94 6.75 6.49
N LEU A 157 -10.83 6.19 7.71
CA LEU A 157 -11.97 5.78 8.52
C LEU A 157 -12.79 6.99 9.02
N ALA A 158 -12.13 8.06 9.42
CA ALA A 158 -12.79 9.32 9.78
C ALA A 158 -13.62 9.87 8.61
N TRP A 159 -13.06 9.83 7.40
CA TRP A 159 -13.75 10.25 6.18
C TRP A 159 -14.90 9.32 5.77
N CYS A 160 -14.75 8.01 5.95
CA CYS A 160 -15.83 7.04 5.76
C CYS A 160 -17.00 7.29 6.71
N GLY A 161 -16.69 7.67 7.95
CA GLY A 161 -17.66 7.84 9.01
C GLY A 161 -18.23 6.51 9.49
N TRP A 162 -19.44 6.57 10.08
CA TRP A 162 -20.01 5.49 10.88
C TRP A 162 -21.46 5.19 10.44
N GLY A 163 -21.91 3.96 10.68
CA GLY A 163 -23.30 3.52 10.45
C GLY A 163 -23.55 2.96 9.05
N GLY A 164 -24.16 1.77 9.00
CA GLY A 164 -24.41 1.00 7.78
C GLY A 164 -23.41 -0.13 7.58
N ARG A 165 -23.87 -1.25 6.98
CA ARG A 165 -23.08 -2.49 6.83
C ARG A 165 -21.74 -2.26 6.12
N GLY A 166 -21.72 -1.46 5.06
CA GLY A 166 -20.49 -1.15 4.31
C GLY A 166 -19.45 -0.36 5.12
N ARG A 167 -19.88 0.61 5.94
CA ARG A 167 -18.96 1.39 6.78
C ARG A 167 -18.37 0.55 7.91
N SER A 168 -19.19 -0.30 8.54
CA SER A 168 -18.71 -1.25 9.54
C SER A 168 -17.70 -2.24 8.94
N ALA A 169 -17.94 -2.70 7.70
CA ALA A 169 -16.98 -3.54 6.98
C ALA A 169 -15.66 -2.80 6.71
N ALA A 170 -15.71 -1.53 6.28
CA ALA A 170 -14.50 -0.73 6.08
C ALA A 170 -13.70 -0.52 7.38
N TRP A 171 -14.37 -0.33 8.52
CA TRP A 171 -13.73 -0.29 9.83
C TRP A 171 -13.06 -1.62 10.18
N GLY A 172 -13.80 -2.72 10.12
CA GLY A 172 -13.25 -4.04 10.44
C GLY A 172 -12.09 -4.42 9.52
N ILE A 173 -12.27 -4.29 8.21
CA ILE A 173 -11.24 -4.64 7.22
C ILE A 173 -10.07 -3.67 7.26
N GLY A 174 -10.28 -2.37 7.41
CA GLY A 174 -9.19 -1.39 7.48
C GLY A 174 -8.28 -1.61 8.69
N LEU A 175 -8.86 -1.86 9.87
CA LEU A 175 -8.09 -2.17 11.07
C LEU A 175 -7.42 -3.55 10.98
N LEU A 176 -8.09 -4.54 10.39
CA LEU A 176 -7.51 -5.86 10.15
C LEU A 176 -6.33 -5.79 9.17
N LEU A 177 -6.45 -5.02 8.10
CA LEU A 177 -5.37 -4.80 7.14
C LEU A 177 -4.19 -4.13 7.83
N LEU A 178 -4.41 -3.09 8.64
CA LEU A 178 -3.36 -2.42 9.39
C LEU A 178 -2.59 -3.40 10.30
N TRP A 179 -3.28 -4.40 10.85
CA TRP A 179 -2.67 -5.46 11.64
C TRP A 179 -1.88 -6.47 10.79
N LEU A 180 -2.45 -6.92 9.68
CA LEU A 180 -1.90 -8.02 8.88
C LEU A 180 -0.81 -7.57 7.89
N GLN A 181 -0.94 -6.38 7.31
CA GLN A 181 -0.11 -5.95 6.19
C GLN A 181 1.39 -5.98 6.46
N PRO A 182 1.92 -5.49 7.60
CA PRO A 182 3.35 -5.55 7.87
C PRO A 182 3.88 -6.99 7.82
N ALA A 183 3.16 -7.93 8.46
CA ALA A 183 3.52 -9.34 8.45
C ALA A 183 3.46 -9.97 7.05
N LEU A 184 2.45 -9.62 6.25
CA LEU A 184 2.31 -10.09 4.87
C LEU A 184 3.45 -9.57 3.98
N LEU A 185 3.82 -8.29 4.11
CA LEU A 185 4.92 -7.70 3.34
C LEU A 185 6.26 -8.35 3.70
N THR A 186 6.52 -8.56 4.99
CA THR A 186 7.69 -9.32 5.45
C THR A 186 7.68 -10.74 4.89
N GLY A 187 6.53 -11.42 4.94
CA GLY A 187 6.35 -12.75 4.37
C GLY A 187 6.73 -12.79 2.88
N VAL A 188 6.23 -11.86 2.08
CA VAL A 188 6.56 -11.78 0.64
C VAL A 188 8.05 -11.57 0.43
N ARG A 189 8.67 -10.65 1.18
CA ARG A 189 10.12 -10.38 1.09
C ARG A 189 10.94 -11.64 1.36
N MET A 190 10.58 -12.40 2.40
CA MET A 190 11.29 -13.63 2.76
C MET A 190 11.03 -14.79 1.78
N ALA A 191 9.82 -14.88 1.22
CA ALA A 191 9.46 -15.92 0.27
C ALA A 191 10.19 -15.81 -1.07
N VAL A 192 10.47 -14.58 -1.51
CA VAL A 192 11.13 -14.29 -2.80
C VAL A 192 12.66 -14.23 -2.66
N ALA A 193 13.19 -14.41 -1.44
CA ALA A 193 14.62 -14.50 -1.21
C ALA A 193 15.25 -15.64 -2.02
N ARG A 194 16.46 -15.41 -2.56
CA ARG A 194 17.09 -16.32 -3.53
C ARG A 194 17.31 -17.73 -2.97
N ASN A 195 17.67 -17.82 -1.68
CA ASN A 195 17.82 -19.08 -0.96
C ASN A 195 16.49 -19.84 -0.86
N THR A 196 15.39 -19.16 -0.56
CA THR A 196 14.04 -19.75 -0.50
C THR A 196 13.61 -20.28 -1.85
N VAL A 197 13.75 -19.45 -2.89
CA VAL A 197 13.33 -19.78 -4.25
C VAL A 197 14.11 -20.97 -4.82
N SER A 198 15.38 -21.12 -4.44
CA SER A 198 16.20 -22.27 -4.86
C SER A 198 15.69 -23.63 -4.35
N GLN A 199 14.86 -23.63 -3.29
CA GLN A 199 14.27 -24.83 -2.70
C GLN A 199 12.88 -25.17 -3.30
N GLY A 200 12.38 -24.35 -4.22
CA GLY A 200 11.11 -24.57 -4.93
C GLY A 200 9.89 -23.92 -4.28
N ALA A 201 8.74 -24.01 -4.96
CA ALA A 201 7.51 -23.29 -4.60
C ALA A 201 6.95 -23.66 -3.22
N ALA A 202 7.09 -24.92 -2.79
CA ALA A 202 6.66 -25.35 -1.45
C ALA A 202 7.44 -24.60 -0.35
N SER A 203 8.75 -24.44 -0.51
CA SER A 203 9.59 -23.68 0.43
C SER A 203 9.25 -22.19 0.44
N MET A 204 8.87 -21.61 -0.71
CA MET A 204 8.38 -20.23 -0.77
C MET A 204 7.12 -20.04 0.06
N VAL A 205 6.15 -20.96 -0.05
CA VAL A 205 4.91 -20.92 0.73
C VAL A 205 5.19 -21.13 2.22
N GLU A 206 6.02 -22.11 2.57
CA GLU A 206 6.39 -22.37 3.96
C GLU A 206 7.09 -21.16 4.59
N THR A 207 8.03 -20.56 3.89
CA THR A 207 8.78 -19.39 4.35
C THR A 207 7.88 -18.17 4.48
N PHE A 208 6.96 -17.96 3.53
CA PHE A 208 5.93 -16.92 3.61
C PHE A 208 5.09 -17.08 4.88
N LEU A 209 4.53 -18.28 5.10
CA LEU A 209 3.66 -18.57 6.24
C LEU A 209 4.40 -18.44 7.55
N ARG A 210 5.63 -18.97 7.63
CA ARG A 210 6.48 -18.91 8.82
C ARG A 210 6.83 -17.47 9.18
N ALA A 211 7.33 -16.69 8.22
CA ALA A 211 7.69 -15.29 8.44
C ALA A 211 6.47 -14.45 8.85
N THR A 212 5.33 -14.66 8.19
CA THR A 212 4.07 -13.98 8.55
C THR A 212 3.63 -14.34 9.97
N ALA A 213 3.66 -15.62 10.33
CA ALA A 213 3.28 -16.09 11.66
C ALA A 213 4.22 -15.56 12.76
N THR A 214 5.53 -15.50 12.49
CA THR A 214 6.52 -14.94 13.42
C THR A 214 6.27 -13.46 13.69
N GLU A 215 6.01 -12.67 12.65
CA GLU A 215 5.68 -11.24 12.80
C GLU A 215 4.36 -11.03 13.56
N LEU A 216 3.34 -11.85 13.28
CA LEU A 216 2.05 -11.79 13.99
C LEU A 216 2.15 -12.22 15.46
N ALA A 217 3.15 -13.03 15.82
CA ALA A 217 3.39 -13.44 17.20
C ALA A 217 3.89 -12.28 18.09
N THR A 218 4.31 -11.16 17.51
CA THR A 218 4.67 -9.92 18.21
C THR A 218 3.58 -8.85 18.03
N PRO A 219 2.46 -8.91 18.78
CA PRO A 219 1.27 -8.11 18.49
C PRO A 219 1.39 -6.65 18.91
N TRP A 220 2.32 -6.30 19.80
CA TRP A 220 2.35 -4.99 20.44
C TRP A 220 2.45 -3.80 19.45
N PRO A 221 3.35 -3.82 18.44
CA PRO A 221 3.40 -2.76 17.45
C PRO A 221 2.08 -2.66 16.69
N ALA A 222 1.53 -3.76 16.18
CA ALA A 222 0.29 -3.79 15.42
C ALA A 222 -0.91 -3.25 16.24
N ALA A 223 -1.00 -3.63 17.52
CA ALA A 223 -2.04 -3.15 18.42
C ALA A 223 -1.99 -1.63 18.63
N ALA A 224 -0.80 -1.05 18.80
CA ALA A 224 -0.64 0.39 18.94
C ALA A 224 -1.10 1.13 17.67
N HIS A 225 -0.78 0.61 16.48
CA HIS A 225 -1.22 1.19 15.20
C HIS A 225 -2.74 1.12 15.04
N VAL A 226 -3.35 -0.03 15.36
CA VAL A 226 -4.80 -0.20 15.33
C VAL A 226 -5.51 0.72 16.31
N ALA A 227 -5.00 0.84 17.54
CA ALA A 227 -5.56 1.74 18.55
C ALA A 227 -5.50 3.21 18.09
N LEU A 228 -4.36 3.64 17.54
CA LEU A 228 -4.21 5.00 17.02
C LEU A 228 -5.15 5.26 15.83
N ALA A 229 -5.19 4.36 14.85
CA ALA A 229 -6.05 4.50 13.68
C ALA A 229 -7.54 4.52 14.08
N ALA A 230 -7.95 3.66 15.02
CA ALA A 230 -9.29 3.69 15.58
C ALA A 230 -9.55 5.03 16.26
N GLY A 231 -8.68 5.50 17.16
CA GLY A 231 -8.83 6.79 17.83
C GLY A 231 -9.02 7.96 16.86
N ILE A 232 -8.19 8.07 15.82
CA ILE A 232 -8.31 9.09 14.77
C ILE A 232 -9.63 8.95 14.02
N GLY A 233 -9.98 7.72 13.60
CA GLY A 233 -11.22 7.43 12.91
C GLY A 233 -12.46 7.84 13.72
N LEU A 234 -12.42 7.57 15.04
CA LEU A 234 -13.54 7.84 15.93
C LEU A 234 -13.69 9.37 16.11
N VAL A 235 -12.61 10.04 16.54
CA VAL A 235 -12.61 11.49 16.80
C VAL A 235 -12.93 12.29 15.54
N GLY A 236 -12.32 11.93 14.40
CA GLY A 236 -12.55 12.59 13.13
C GLY A 236 -13.99 12.42 12.64
N GLY A 237 -14.53 11.19 12.68
CA GLY A 237 -15.90 10.94 12.25
C GLY A 237 -16.97 11.58 13.16
N LEU A 238 -16.71 11.70 14.46
CA LEU A 238 -17.56 12.43 15.40
C LEU A 238 -17.58 13.93 15.08
N THR A 239 -16.40 14.52 14.87
CA THR A 239 -16.25 15.94 14.54
C THR A 239 -17.02 16.32 13.28
N VAL A 240 -16.86 15.54 12.20
CA VAL A 240 -17.58 15.75 10.93
C VAL A 240 -19.10 15.67 11.11
N ARG A 241 -19.59 14.72 11.92
CA ARG A 241 -21.02 14.55 12.18
C ARG A 241 -21.61 15.70 13.00
N ILE A 242 -20.87 16.21 13.99
CA ILE A 242 -21.30 17.33 14.83
C ILE A 242 -21.36 18.62 14.01
N LEU A 243 -20.32 18.90 13.21
CA LEU A 243 -20.27 20.09 12.35
C LEU A 243 -21.35 20.05 11.26
N GLY A 244 -21.57 18.90 10.62
CA GLY A 244 -22.62 18.74 9.60
C GLY A 244 -24.04 18.97 10.13
N ARG A 245 -24.33 18.57 11.38
CA ARG A 245 -25.64 18.82 12.01
C ARG A 245 -25.89 20.29 12.35
N ARG A 246 -24.85 21.07 12.64
CA ARG A 246 -24.97 22.50 12.94
C ARG A 246 -25.29 23.32 11.68
N GLY A 247 -24.70 22.97 10.53
CA GLY A 247 -25.01 23.62 9.25
C GLY A 247 -26.46 23.44 8.79
N SER A 248 -27.04 22.24 8.98
CA SER A 248 -28.43 21.97 8.57
C SER A 248 -29.48 22.63 9.48
N ARG A 249 -29.16 22.91 10.75
CA ARG A 249 -30.07 23.64 11.66
C ARG A 249 -30.10 25.15 11.40
N ALA A 250 -29.00 25.72 10.93
CA ALA A 250 -28.93 27.14 10.59
C ALA A 250 -29.65 27.49 9.26
N ALA A 251 -29.94 26.50 8.42
CA ALA A 251 -30.56 26.67 7.11
C ALA A 251 -32.09 26.49 7.09
N GLN A 252 -32.75 26.30 8.24
CA GLN A 252 -34.22 26.33 8.29
C GLN A 252 -34.69 27.80 8.22
N PRO A 253 -35.39 28.23 7.15
CA PRO A 253 -35.96 29.57 7.11
C PRO A 253 -37.04 29.67 8.18
N VAL A 254 -36.98 30.74 8.97
CA VAL A 254 -38.06 31.11 9.89
C VAL A 254 -39.27 31.46 9.03
N GLU A 255 -40.26 30.57 8.96
CA GLU A 255 -41.59 30.92 8.45
C GLU A 255 -42.19 31.96 9.39
N LEU A 256 -42.09 33.23 9.00
CA LEU A 256 -42.84 34.32 9.60
C LEU A 256 -44.31 34.12 9.21
N ARG A 257 -45.13 33.81 10.22
CA ARG A 257 -46.59 33.79 10.14
C ARG A 257 -47.17 35.19 9.98
#